data_AF-A0A0F9JWW7-F1
#
_entry.id   AF-A0A0F9JWW7-F1
#
_cell.length_a   1.000
_cell.length_b   1.000
_cell.length_c   1.000
_cell.angle_alpha   90.00
_cell.angle_beta   90.00
_cell.angle_gamma   90.00
#
_symmetry.space_group_name_H-M   'P 1'
#
loop_
_entity.id
_entity.type
_entity.pdbx_description
1 polymer ?
#
loop_
_entity_poly.entity_id
_entity_poly.type
_entity_poly.pdbx_seq_one_letter_code
_entity_poly.pdbx_strand_id
1 'polypeptide(L)'
;MKKPMLLSNDEFDLESLDFTEMYISEKRDGVRAEVSNKGILGRSLKVLPNVNVQEWFKEVYQNLPNGIIIEAEIHSDSLPCRTIAGICNSKDKEVPEDLKLYVFGIFDTEMTFT
;
A
#
# COMPACT_ATOMS: atom_id res chain seq x y z
N MET A 1 4.31 -15.86 3.46
CA MET A 1 3.96 -14.43 3.28
C MET A 1 2.44 -14.36 3.28
N LYS A 2 1.83 -13.65 4.25
CA LYS A 2 0.38 -13.40 4.23
C LYS A 2 0.06 -12.48 3.05
N LYS A 3 -1.10 -12.68 2.42
CA LYS A 3 -1.58 -11.81 1.33
C LYS A 3 -2.20 -10.54 1.93
N PRO A 4 -2.20 -9.41 1.20
CA PRO A 4 -2.82 -8.18 1.67
C PRO A 4 -4.28 -8.43 1.97
N MET A 5 -4.79 -7.78 3.02
CA MET A 5 -6.21 -7.85 3.33
C MET A 5 -6.99 -7.15 2.22
N LEU A 6 -7.99 -7.84 1.67
CA LEU A 6 -8.90 -7.27 0.68
C LEU A 6 -10.27 -7.06 1.35
N LEU A 7 -10.87 -5.90 1.08
CA LEU A 7 -12.25 -5.65 1.48
C LEU A 7 -13.17 -6.64 0.74
N SER A 8 -14.18 -7.18 1.43
CA SER A 8 -15.18 -8.03 0.78
C SER A 8 -16.01 -7.21 -0.21
N ASN A 9 -16.46 -7.86 -1.29
CA ASN A 9 -17.40 -7.29 -2.25
C ASN A 9 -18.87 -7.61 -1.91
N ASP A 10 -19.11 -8.32 -0.81
CA ASP A 10 -20.47 -8.71 -0.41
C ASP A 10 -21.27 -7.49 0.05
N GLU A 11 -22.59 -7.52 -0.19
CA GLU A 11 -23.49 -6.55 0.45
C GLU A 11 -23.36 -6.67 1.97
N PHE A 12 -23.06 -5.53 2.59
CA PHE A 12 -22.76 -5.47 4.01
C PHE A 12 -23.99 -4.95 4.77
N ASP A 13 -24.44 -5.71 5.77
CA ASP A 13 -25.53 -5.27 6.65
C ASP A 13 -25.02 -4.25 7.68
N LEU A 14 -25.28 -2.97 7.43
CA LEU A 14 -24.88 -1.87 8.30
C LEU A 14 -25.43 -1.99 9.73
N GLU A 15 -26.59 -2.64 9.93
CA GLU A 15 -27.19 -2.80 11.26
C GLU A 15 -26.41 -3.79 12.14
N SER A 16 -25.65 -4.69 11.51
CA SER A 16 -24.82 -5.69 12.19
C SER A 16 -23.44 -5.18 12.63
N LEU A 17 -23.04 -3.97 12.21
CA LEU A 17 -21.75 -3.39 12.60
C LEU A 17 -21.77 -2.89 14.03
N ASP A 18 -20.78 -3.36 14.81
CA ASP A 18 -20.42 -2.70 16.06
C ASP A 18 -19.61 -1.43 15.74
N PHE A 19 -20.26 -0.28 15.85
CA PHE A 19 -19.62 1.04 15.67
C PHE A 19 -18.85 1.51 16.91
N THR A 20 -18.84 0.75 18.01
CA THR A 20 -18.23 1.17 19.28
C THR A 20 -16.72 1.37 19.14
N GLU A 21 -16.06 0.55 18.32
CA GLU A 21 -14.61 0.63 18.06
C GLU A 21 -14.32 0.65 16.55
N MET A 22 -14.70 1.73 15.88
CA MET A 22 -14.45 1.90 14.44
C MET A 22 -13.39 2.96 14.15
N TYR A 23 -12.38 2.57 13.38
CA TYR A 23 -11.43 3.50 12.78
C TYR A 23 -11.83 3.78 11.34
N ILE A 24 -11.82 5.06 10.96
CA ILE A 24 -12.19 5.51 9.63
C ILE A 24 -10.98 6.20 8.99
N SER A 25 -10.72 5.90 7.72
CA SER A 25 -9.68 6.54 6.92
C SER A 25 -10.21 6.90 5.54
N GLU A 26 -9.66 7.94 4.94
CA GLU A 26 -10.00 8.31 3.56
C GLU A 26 -9.54 7.24 2.56
N LYS A 27 -10.46 6.79 1.69
CA LYS A 27 -10.10 5.90 0.59
C LYS A 27 -9.51 6.71 -0.57
N ARG A 28 -8.23 6.51 -0.84
CA ARG A 28 -7.53 7.10 -2.00
C ARG A 28 -7.65 6.20 -3.23
N ASP A 29 -7.89 6.79 -4.38
CA ASP A 29 -7.91 6.08 -5.68
C ASP A 29 -6.51 6.12 -6.30
N GLY A 30 -5.68 5.15 -5.93
CA GLY A 30 -4.29 5.07 -6.34
C GLY A 30 -3.87 3.63 -6.68
N VAL A 31 -2.64 3.29 -6.34
CA VAL A 31 -2.12 1.93 -6.47
C VAL A 31 -1.81 1.36 -5.08
N ARG A 32 -2.53 0.31 -4.70
CA ARG A 32 -2.24 -0.49 -3.50
C ARG A 32 -0.79 -0.97 -3.49
N ALA A 33 -0.11 -0.74 -2.38
CA ALA A 33 1.27 -1.14 -2.15
C ALA A 33 1.47 -1.81 -0.78
N GLU A 34 2.35 -2.80 -0.76
CA GLU A 34 2.98 -3.30 0.47
C GLU A 34 4.43 -2.87 0.49
N VAL A 35 4.88 -2.33 1.62
CA VAL A 35 6.26 -1.92 1.85
C VAL A 35 6.89 -2.94 2.78
N SER A 36 8.00 -3.54 2.34
CA SER A 36 8.79 -4.48 3.15
C SER A 36 10.27 -4.33 2.80
N ASN A 37 11.17 -5.00 3.52
CA ASN A 37 12.62 -4.95 3.26
C ASN A 37 13.03 -5.45 1.85
N LYS A 38 12.08 -5.97 1.06
CA LYS A 38 12.27 -6.35 -0.35
C LYS A 38 11.94 -5.23 -1.34
N GLY A 39 11.49 -4.07 -0.87
CA GLY A 39 11.03 -2.95 -1.67
C GLY A 39 9.53 -2.71 -1.59
N ILE A 40 9.01 -1.99 -2.59
CA ILE A 40 7.58 -1.72 -2.76
C ILE A 40 6.96 -2.80 -3.64
N LEU A 41 5.98 -3.53 -3.13
CA LEU A 41 5.25 -4.59 -3.81
C LEU A 41 3.84 -4.12 -4.15
N GLY A 42 3.32 -4.51 -5.32
CA GLY A 42 1.91 -4.29 -5.63
C GLY A 42 1.01 -5.36 -4.99
N ARG A 43 -0.31 -5.24 -5.19
CA ARG A 43 -1.33 -6.19 -4.68
C ARG A 43 -1.05 -7.67 -4.94
N SER A 44 -0.34 -8.00 -6.03
CA SER A 44 0.02 -9.38 -6.37
C SER A 44 1.28 -9.90 -5.65
N LEU A 45 1.81 -9.15 -4.68
CA LEU A 45 3.07 -9.42 -3.96
C LEU A 45 4.28 -9.51 -4.89
N LYS A 46 4.22 -8.80 -6.02
CA LYS A 46 5.35 -8.61 -6.92
C LYS A 46 5.91 -7.22 -6.72
N VAL A 47 7.24 -7.12 -6.68
CA VAL A 47 7.95 -5.85 -6.68
C VAL A 47 7.44 -4.99 -7.84
N LEU A 48 7.11 -3.74 -7.57
CA LEU A 48 6.71 -2.81 -8.62
C LEU A 48 7.87 -2.64 -9.61
N PRO A 49 7.64 -2.80 -10.92
CA PRO A 49 8.70 -2.86 -11.92
C PRO A 49 9.42 -1.52 -12.14
N ASN A 50 8.81 -0.40 -11.74
CA ASN A 50 9.40 0.91 -11.97
C ASN A 50 10.56 1.16 -11.00
N VAL A 51 11.79 1.19 -11.53
CA VAL A 51 13.00 1.39 -10.73
C VAL A 51 13.04 2.76 -10.05
N ASN A 52 12.44 3.78 -10.67
CA ASN A 52 12.38 5.13 -10.08
C ASN A 52 11.40 5.17 -8.90
N VAL A 53 10.32 4.39 -8.94
CA VAL A 53 9.39 4.28 -7.80
C VAL A 53 10.06 3.55 -6.63
N GLN A 54 10.87 2.52 -6.90
CA GLN A 54 11.66 1.86 -5.85
C GLN A 54 12.66 2.82 -5.22
N GLU A 55 13.40 3.58 -6.05
CA GLU A 55 14.38 4.54 -5.55
C GLU A 55 13.73 5.71 -4.80
N TRP A 56 12.57 6.19 -5.25
CA TRP A 56 11.83 7.29 -4.62
C TRP A 56 11.40 6.98 -3.19
N PHE A 57 11.00 5.73 -2.93
CA PHE A 57 10.56 5.28 -1.60
C PHE A 57 11.61 4.44 -0.85
N LYS A 58 12.86 4.45 -1.32
CA LYS A 58 13.93 3.58 -0.84
C LYS A 58 14.16 3.70 0.66
N GLU A 59 14.26 4.93 1.15
CA GLU A 59 14.52 5.20 2.57
C GLU A 59 13.43 4.62 3.49
N VAL A 60 12.19 4.50 2.99
CA VAL A 60 11.07 3.94 3.76
C VAL A 60 11.31 2.46 4.03
N TYR A 61 11.66 1.68 3.00
CA TYR A 61 11.75 0.23 3.13
C TYR A 61 13.11 -0.30 3.55
N GLN A 62 14.17 0.49 3.41
CA GLN A 62 15.51 0.10 3.86
C GLN A 62 15.66 0.10 5.38
N ASN A 63 14.91 0.99 6.04
CA ASN A 63 14.96 1.18 7.49
C ASN A 63 13.83 0.45 8.21
N LEU A 64 13.03 -0.34 7.49
CA LEU A 64 11.94 -1.11 8.05
C LEU A 64 12.49 -2.27 8.91
N PRO A 65 12.03 -2.42 10.16
CA PRO A 65 12.41 -3.58 10.96
C PRO A 65 12.03 -4.88 10.25
N ASN A 66 12.84 -5.93 10.45
CA ASN A 66 12.51 -7.25 9.93
C ASN A 66 11.14 -7.70 10.45
N GLY A 67 10.39 -8.38 9.58
CA GLY A 67 9.07 -8.89 9.92
C GLY A 67 7.93 -7.87 9.81
N ILE A 68 8.23 -6.57 9.73
CA ILE A 68 7.22 -5.52 9.53
C ILE A 68 6.88 -5.35 8.05
N ILE A 69 5.58 -5.30 7.77
CA ILE A 69 5.00 -4.94 6.47
C ILE A 69 4.10 -3.74 6.68
N ILE A 70 4.27 -2.69 5.88
CA ILE A 70 3.37 -1.54 5.86
C ILE A 70 2.42 -1.69 4.69
N GLU A 71 1.12 -1.56 4.93
CA GLU A 71 0.13 -1.42 3.87
C GLU A 71 -0.12 0.06 3.59
N ALA A 72 -0.02 0.42 2.31
CA ALA A 72 -0.15 1.80 1.86
C ALA A 72 -0.83 1.90 0.49
N GLU A 73 -1.26 3.11 0.15
CA GLU A 73 -1.70 3.48 -1.18
C GLU A 73 -0.69 4.45 -1.78
N ILE A 74 -0.18 4.15 -2.98
CA ILE A 74 0.60 5.11 -3.77
C ILE A 74 -0.39 6.05 -4.45
N HIS A 75 -0.31 7.33 -4.14
CA HIS A 75 -1.25 8.32 -4.66
C HIS A 75 -0.57 9.68 -4.86
N SER A 76 -1.13 10.48 -5.77
CA SER A 76 -0.73 11.84 -6.10
C SER A 76 -2.02 12.64 -6.23
N ASP A 77 -2.09 13.81 -5.58
CA ASP A 77 -3.28 14.66 -5.62
C ASP A 77 -3.44 15.34 -7.01
N SER A 78 -2.36 15.38 -7.82
CA SER A 78 -2.36 15.98 -9.16
C SER A 78 -2.63 15.01 -10.32
N LEU A 79 -2.61 13.69 -10.08
CA LEU A 79 -2.72 12.68 -11.14
C LEU A 79 -3.89 11.73 -10.96
N PRO A 80 -4.60 11.34 -12.04
CA PRO A 80 -5.61 10.31 -11.97
C PRO A 80 -5.00 8.92 -11.73
N CYS A 81 -5.75 8.03 -11.08
CA CYS A 81 -5.35 6.65 -10.77
C CYS A 81 -4.75 5.90 -11.97
N ARG A 82 -5.34 6.06 -13.17
CA ARG A 82 -4.83 5.42 -14.40
C ARG A 82 -3.39 5.85 -14.72
N THR A 83 -3.04 7.11 -14.49
CA THR A 83 -1.67 7.62 -14.71
C THR A 83 -0.73 7.10 -13.65
N ILE A 84 -1.13 7.12 -12.38
CA ILE A 84 -0.36 6.56 -11.26
C ILE A 84 -0.06 5.08 -11.49
N ALA A 85 -1.07 4.29 -11.87
CA ALA A 85 -0.92 2.89 -12.27
C ALA A 85 0.01 2.73 -13.47
N GLY A 86 -0.08 3.62 -14.46
CA GLY A 86 0.80 3.63 -15.63
C GLY A 86 2.26 3.96 -15.31
N ILE A 87 2.53 4.72 -14.24
CA ILE A 87 3.88 4.99 -13.72
C ILE A 87 4.38 3.75 -12.97
N CYS A 88 3.61 3.25 -12.01
CA CYS A 88 3.99 2.11 -11.16
C CYS A 88 4.28 0.82 -11.95
N ASN A 89 3.54 0.57 -13.03
CA ASN A 89 3.69 -0.62 -13.87
C ASN A 89 4.68 -0.45 -15.04
N SER A 90 5.27 0.73 -15.21
CA SER A 90 6.33 0.94 -16.20
C SER A 90 7.68 0.42 -15.69
N LYS A 91 8.73 0.43 -16.52
CA LYS A 91 10.08 0.07 -16.08
C LYS A 91 10.81 1.24 -15.42
N ASP A 92 10.59 2.45 -15.90
CA ASP A 92 11.48 3.59 -15.66
C ASP A 92 10.81 4.96 -15.91
N LYS A 93 9.48 5.07 -15.88
CA LYS A 93 8.85 6.39 -15.96
C LYS A 93 9.25 7.24 -14.77
N GLU A 94 9.41 8.53 -15.00
CA GLU A 94 9.70 9.51 -13.95
C GLU A 94 8.57 9.53 -12.91
N VAL A 95 8.99 9.81 -11.66
CA VAL A 95 8.10 9.90 -10.52
C VAL A 95 7.76 11.38 -10.30
N PRO A 96 6.47 11.76 -10.26
CA PRO A 96 6.08 13.12 -9.96
C PRO A 96 6.40 13.46 -8.49
N GLU A 97 6.76 14.72 -8.24
CA GLU A 97 7.21 15.18 -6.91
C GLU A 97 6.16 14.98 -5.80
N ASP A 98 4.88 14.97 -6.15
CA ASP A 98 3.77 14.80 -5.20
C ASP A 98 3.34 13.34 -5.00
N LEU A 99 4.08 12.36 -5.55
CA LEU A 99 3.80 10.95 -5.32
C LEU A 99 4.14 10.56 -3.87
N LYS A 100 3.13 10.09 -3.14
CA LYS A 100 3.23 9.74 -1.72
C LYS A 100 2.75 8.32 -1.43
N LEU A 101 3.22 7.77 -0.31
CA LEU A 101 2.67 6.58 0.32
C LEU A 101 1.72 6.99 1.44
N TYR A 102 0.43 6.67 1.29
CA TYR A 102 -0.58 6.87 2.32
C TYR A 102 -0.76 5.57 3.09
N VAL A 103 -0.14 5.49 4.26
CA VAL A 103 -0.16 4.30 5.13
C VAL A 103 -1.51 4.17 5.83
N PHE A 104 -2.11 2.98 5.79
CA PHE A 104 -3.37 2.68 6.49
C PHE A 104 -3.32 1.37 7.28
N GLY A 105 -2.21 0.63 7.26
CA GLY A 105 -2.08 -0.62 7.99
C GLY A 105 -0.63 -0.99 8.24
N ILE A 106 -0.39 -1.74 9.32
CA ILE A 106 0.90 -2.32 9.65
C ILE A 106 0.65 -3.77 10.06
N PHE A 107 1.43 -4.69 9.51
CA PHE A 107 1.45 -6.10 9.87
C PHE A 107 2.81 -6.46 10.41
N ASP A 108 2.84 -7.05 11.59
CA ASP A 108 4.00 -7.75 12.10
C ASP A 108 3.83 -9.25 11.81
N THR A 109 4.73 -9.79 10.99
CA THR A 109 4.73 -11.21 10.61
C THR A 109 5.30 -12.14 11.67
N GLU A 110 5.97 -11.58 12.68
CA GLU A 110 6.53 -12.29 13.83
C GLU A 110 5.61 -12.24 15.05
N MET A 111 4.56 -11.41 15.02
CA MET A 111 3.56 -11.32 16.08
C MET A 111 2.84 -12.66 16.27
N THR A 112 3.11 -13.30 17.40
CA THR A 112 2.38 -14.47 17.88
C THR A 112 1.33 -13.98 18.88
N PHE A 113 0.05 -14.23 18.59
CA PHE A 113 -1.01 -14.03 19.57
C PHE A 113 -0.87 -15.14 20.62
N THR A 114 -0.32 -14.81 21.79
CA THR A 114 -0.36 -15.65 23.00
C THR A 114 -1.72 -15.55 23.67
#